data_AF-A0A951DC44-F1
#
_entry.id   AF-A0A951DC44-F1
#
_cell.length_a   1.000
_cell.length_b   1.000
_cell.length_c   1.000
_cell.angle_alpha   90.00
_cell.angle_beta   90.00
_cell.angle_gamma   90.00
#
_symmetry.space_group_name_H-M   'P 1'
#
loop_
_entity.id
_entity.type
_entity.pdbx_description
1 polymer ?
#
loop_
_entity_poly.entity_id
_entity_poly.type
_entity_poly.pdbx_seq_one_letter_code
_entity_poly.pdbx_strand_id
1 'polypeptide(L)'
;DNAKKIVETELKQKGTALHDATVVGDTVGDPFKDTSSVALNPIIKFTTLFGLLAVELAVSLSTGEGAGISHLLAAVFLLCALYFVWRSFYRMRIAS
;
A
#
# COMPACT_ATOMS: atom_id res chain seq x y z
N ASP A 1 20.25 9.74 0.24
CA ASP A 1 20.65 10.84 1.14
C ASP A 1 22.07 10.72 1.70
N ASN A 2 22.36 9.73 2.58
CA ASN A 2 23.68 9.67 3.24
C ASN A 2 24.89 9.60 2.28
N ALA A 3 24.77 8.88 1.17
CA ALA A 3 25.82 8.86 0.14
C ALA A 3 26.06 10.25 -0.49
N LYS A 4 24.99 11.02 -0.75
CA LYS A 4 25.09 12.41 -1.21
C LYS A 4 25.77 13.27 -0.14
N LYS A 5 25.42 13.09 1.14
CA LYS A 5 26.03 13.83 2.25
C LYS A 5 27.54 13.62 2.35
N ILE A 6 28.03 12.40 2.19
CA ILE A 6 29.48 12.10 2.17
C ILE A 6 30.18 12.87 1.04
N VAL A 7 29.61 12.91 -0.16
CA VAL A 7 30.16 13.68 -1.30
C VAL A 7 30.19 15.19 -1.01
N GLU A 8 29.17 15.70 -0.33
CA GLU A 8 29.04 17.11 0.02
C GLU A 8 30.00 17.56 1.14
N THR A 9 30.23 16.71 2.15
CA THR A 9 30.94 17.11 3.38
C THR A 9 32.36 16.58 3.45
N GLU A 10 32.57 15.29 3.20
CA GLU A 10 33.87 14.63 3.37
C GLU A 10 34.74 14.83 2.13
N LEU A 11 34.16 14.56 0.96
CA LEU A 11 34.88 14.72 -0.32
C LEU A 11 34.91 16.17 -0.79
N LYS A 12 33.97 17.01 -0.31
CA LYS A 12 33.82 18.43 -0.70
C LYS A 12 33.70 18.64 -2.22
N GLN A 13 33.15 17.67 -2.94
CA GLN A 13 33.09 17.63 -4.40
C GLN A 13 31.75 18.13 -4.95
N LYS A 14 31.19 19.21 -4.38
CA LYS A 14 29.94 19.80 -4.87
C LYS A 14 30.09 20.34 -6.30
N GLY A 15 29.08 20.12 -7.14
CA GLY A 15 29.08 20.55 -8.55
C GLY A 15 29.96 19.70 -9.48
N THR A 16 30.43 18.54 -9.01
CA THR A 16 31.10 17.54 -9.85
C THR A 16 30.08 16.54 -10.40
N ALA A 17 30.44 15.82 -11.47
CA ALA A 17 29.61 14.74 -12.01
C ALA A 17 29.25 13.66 -10.96
N LEU A 18 30.12 13.46 -9.96
CA LEU A 18 29.84 12.56 -8.83
C LEU A 18 28.71 13.12 -7.94
N HIS A 19 28.74 14.42 -7.64
CA HIS A 19 27.69 15.07 -6.85
C HIS A 19 26.35 15.01 -7.56
N ASP A 20 26.31 15.33 -8.86
CA ASP A 20 25.09 15.27 -9.67
C ASP A 20 24.47 13.87 -9.67
N ALA A 21 25.28 12.82 -9.82
CA ALA A 21 24.80 11.43 -9.76
C ALA A 21 24.18 11.09 -8.38
N THR A 22 24.80 11.54 -7.29
CA THR A 22 24.26 11.32 -5.94
C THR A 22 23.02 12.15 -5.63
N VAL A 23 22.87 13.32 -6.25
CA VAL A 23 21.65 14.15 -6.17
C VAL A 23 20.50 13.42 -6.85
N VAL A 24 20.69 12.88 -8.07
CA VAL A 24 19.65 12.11 -8.76
C VAL A 24 19.21 10.91 -7.93
N GLY A 25 20.15 10.15 -7.37
CA GLY A 25 19.83 9.01 -6.49
C GLY A 25 19.04 9.42 -5.24
N ASP A 26 19.29 10.61 -4.70
CA ASP A 26 18.54 11.13 -3.56
C ASP A 26 17.13 11.59 -3.96
N THR A 27 17.01 12.32 -5.06
CA THR A 27 15.72 12.80 -5.57
C THR A 27 14.78 11.65 -5.93
N VAL A 28 15.30 10.55 -6.47
CA VAL A 28 14.52 9.32 -6.69
C VAL A 28 14.18 8.64 -5.38
N GLY A 29 15.07 8.68 -4.38
CA GLY A 29 14.88 8.03 -3.08
C GLY A 29 13.90 8.74 -2.15
N ASP A 30 13.80 10.07 -2.21
CA ASP A 30 12.98 10.91 -1.32
C ASP A 30 11.50 10.46 -1.26
N PRO A 31 10.80 10.23 -2.38
CA PRO A 31 9.42 9.73 -2.35
C PRO A 31 9.29 8.35 -1.68
N PHE A 32 10.30 7.49 -1.80
CA PHE A 32 10.28 6.17 -1.17
C PHE A 32 10.53 6.25 0.32
N LYS A 33 11.53 7.02 0.78
CA LYS A 33 11.84 7.14 2.20
C LYS A 33 10.86 8.00 3.00
N ASP A 34 10.37 9.10 2.44
CA ASP A 34 9.62 10.09 3.23
C ASP A 34 8.10 9.95 3.05
N THR A 35 7.64 9.35 1.95
CA THR A 35 6.21 9.23 1.65
C THR A 35 5.76 7.78 1.67
N SER A 36 6.22 6.98 0.71
CA SER A 36 5.67 5.64 0.48
C SER A 36 5.98 4.69 1.64
N SER A 37 7.24 4.63 2.09
CA SER A 37 7.62 3.72 3.18
C SER A 37 7.03 4.11 4.54
N VAL A 38 6.93 5.41 4.85
CA VAL A 38 6.27 5.90 6.07
C VAL A 38 4.78 5.54 6.06
N ALA A 39 4.12 5.62 4.89
CA ALA A 39 2.70 5.30 4.74
C ALA A 39 2.38 3.79 4.87
N LEU A 40 3.33 2.89 4.57
CA LEU A 40 3.08 1.44 4.62
C LEU A 40 2.77 0.92 6.02
N ASN A 41 3.42 1.43 7.07
CA ASN A 41 3.22 0.94 8.43
C ASN A 41 1.78 1.19 8.95
N PRO A 42 1.19 2.40 8.82
CA PRO A 42 -0.23 2.61 9.06
C PRO A 42 -1.14 1.75 8.17
N ILE A 43 -0.87 1.66 6.86
CA ILE A 43 -1.69 0.87 5.93
C ILE A 43 -1.79 -0.58 6.39
N ILE A 44 -0.68 -1.20 6.74
CA ILE A 44 -0.65 -2.59 7.23
C ILE A 44 -1.46 -2.71 8.52
N LYS A 45 -1.22 -1.82 9.51
CA LYS A 45 -1.92 -1.87 10.80
C LYS A 45 -3.42 -1.70 10.69
N PHE A 46 -3.88 -0.77 9.86
CA PHE A 46 -5.32 -0.56 9.68
C PHE A 46 -5.96 -1.68 8.87
N THR A 47 -5.30 -2.15 7.80
CA THR A 47 -5.83 -3.25 6.98
C THR A 47 -5.96 -4.53 7.80
N THR A 48 -4.98 -4.86 8.63
CA THR A 48 -5.05 -6.06 9.50
C THR A 48 -6.09 -5.91 10.60
N LEU A 49 -6.22 -4.73 11.22
CA LEU A 49 -7.24 -4.45 12.21
C LEU A 49 -8.66 -4.64 11.63
N PHE A 50 -8.95 -4.02 10.49
CA PHE A 50 -10.25 -4.17 9.84
C PHE A 50 -10.51 -5.60 9.36
N GLY A 51 -9.46 -6.31 8.91
CA GLY A 51 -9.56 -7.72 8.54
C GLY A 51 -10.00 -8.61 9.71
N LEU A 52 -9.41 -8.43 10.89
CA LEU A 52 -9.79 -9.19 12.09
C LEU A 52 -11.23 -8.89 12.51
N LEU A 53 -11.65 -7.62 12.49
CA LEU A 53 -13.02 -7.23 12.80
C LEU A 53 -14.04 -7.83 11.81
N ALA A 54 -13.70 -7.89 10.53
CA ALA A 54 -14.56 -8.51 9.51
C ALA A 54 -14.71 -10.02 9.74
N VAL A 55 -13.64 -10.71 10.14
CA VAL A 55 -13.68 -12.13 10.49
C VAL A 55 -14.54 -12.37 11.74
N GLU A 56 -14.39 -11.55 12.78
CA GLU A 56 -15.19 -11.66 14.00
C GLU A 56 -16.70 -11.47 13.72
N LEU A 57 -17.04 -10.49 12.88
CA LEU A 57 -18.41 -10.28 12.43
C LEU A 57 -18.95 -11.48 11.65
N ALA A 58 -18.15 -12.06 10.74
CA ALA A 58 -18.54 -13.22 9.96
C ALA A 58 -18.82 -14.45 10.85
N VAL A 59 -17.98 -14.69 11.87
CA VAL A 59 -18.19 -15.77 12.84
C VAL A 59 -19.46 -15.55 13.66
N SER A 60 -19.69 -14.32 14.14
CA SER A 60 -20.86 -13.98 14.95
C SER A 60 -22.18 -14.16 14.18
N LEU A 61 -22.21 -13.79 12.89
CA LEU A 61 -23.37 -14.01 12.03
C LEU A 61 -23.62 -15.50 11.73
N SER A 62 -22.55 -16.29 11.63
CA SER A 62 -22.64 -17.73 11.38
C SER A 62 -23.15 -18.54 12.57
N THR A 63 -23.05 -18.03 13.80
CA THR A 63 -23.49 -18.73 15.02
C THR A 63 -24.90 -18.34 15.47
N GLY A 64 -25.38 -17.13 15.12
CA GLY A 64 -26.65 -16.58 15.62
C GLY A 64 -27.86 -16.66 14.66
N GLU A 65 -27.65 -16.60 13.34
CA GLU A 65 -28.73 -16.67 12.34
C GLU A 65 -28.62 -17.94 11.49
N GLY A 66 -29.75 -18.52 11.11
CA GLY A 66 -29.80 -19.77 10.34
C GLY A 66 -28.90 -19.73 9.10
N ALA A 67 -28.22 -20.86 8.83
CA ALA A 67 -27.17 -20.96 7.80
C ALA A 67 -27.54 -20.34 6.44
N GLY A 68 -28.81 -20.34 6.05
CA GLY A 68 -29.28 -19.75 4.80
C GLY A 68 -29.04 -18.24 4.67
N ILE A 69 -29.23 -17.46 5.74
CA ILE A 69 -29.02 -15.99 5.70
C ILE A 69 -27.53 -15.67 5.63
N SER A 70 -26.72 -16.36 6.43
CA SER A 70 -25.25 -16.21 6.42
C SER A 70 -24.66 -16.53 5.04
N HIS A 71 -25.07 -17.64 4.41
CA HIS A 71 -24.62 -17.99 3.06
C HIS A 71 -25.09 -17.00 1.99
N LEU A 72 -26.31 -16.48 2.09
CA LEU A 72 -26.81 -15.46 1.17
C LEU A 72 -25.99 -14.17 1.26
N LEU A 73 -25.75 -13.67 2.49
CA LEU A 73 -24.94 -12.48 2.72
C LEU A 73 -23.49 -12.68 2.24
N ALA A 74 -22.90 -13.85 2.53
CA ALA A 74 -21.56 -14.19 2.05
C ALA A 74 -21.48 -14.18 0.51
N ALA A 75 -22.48 -14.74 -0.17
CA ALA A 75 -22.56 -14.72 -1.63
C ALA A 75 -22.68 -13.29 -2.19
N VAL A 76 -23.51 -12.44 -1.58
CA VAL A 76 -23.65 -11.02 -1.96
C VAL A 76 -22.34 -10.27 -1.78
N PHE A 77 -21.68 -10.38 -0.62
CA PHE A 77 -20.39 -9.73 -0.36
C PHE A 77 -19.30 -10.22 -1.30
N LEU A 78 -19.27 -11.52 -1.63
CA LEU A 78 -18.33 -12.08 -2.59
C LEU A 78 -18.54 -11.51 -3.99
N LEU A 79 -19.79 -11.43 -4.47
CA LEU A 79 -20.11 -10.84 -5.78
C LEU A 79 -19.74 -9.36 -5.83
N CYS A 80 -20.02 -8.61 -4.77
CA CYS A 80 -19.59 -7.22 -4.65
C CYS A 80 -18.06 -7.10 -4.71
N ALA A 81 -17.33 -7.92 -3.94
CA ALA A 81 -15.87 -7.91 -3.93
C ALA A 81 -15.28 -8.24 -5.31
N LEU A 82 -15.80 -9.25 -5.99
CA LEU A 82 -15.38 -9.63 -7.35
C LEU A 82 -15.65 -8.49 -8.35
N TYR A 83 -16.80 -7.83 -8.26
CA TYR A 83 -17.10 -6.66 -9.08
C TYR A 83 -16.13 -5.51 -8.83
N PHE A 84 -15.81 -5.20 -7.57
CA PHE A 84 -14.83 -4.15 -7.23
C PHE A 84 -13.43 -4.49 -7.74
N VAL A 85 -12.99 -5.74 -7.58
CA VAL A 85 -11.70 -6.21 -8.09
C VAL A 85 -11.65 -6.07 -9.60
N TRP A 86 -12.65 -6.60 -10.30
CA TRP A 86 -12.77 -6.47 -11.75
C TRP A 86 -12.79 -4.99 -12.18
N ARG A 87 -13.62 -4.16 -11.57
CA ARG A 87 -13.68 -2.72 -11.88
C ARG A 87 -12.33 -2.03 -11.65
N SER A 88 -11.62 -2.36 -10.58
CA SER A 88 -10.31 -1.81 -10.24
C SER A 88 -9.29 -2.14 -11.34
N PHE A 89 -9.14 -3.42 -11.68
CA PHE A 89 -8.19 -3.86 -12.71
C PHE A 89 -8.50 -3.29 -14.11
N TYR A 90 -9.78 -3.23 -14.48
CA TYR A 90 -10.17 -2.85 -15.85
C TYR A 90 -10.26 -1.32 -16.03
N ARG A 91 -10.44 -0.53 -14.96
CA ARG A 91 -10.34 0.94 -15.04
C ARG A 91 -8.91 1.48 -14.95
N MET A 92 -7.95 0.71 -14.44
CA MET A 92 -6.55 1.13 -14.35
C MET A 92 -5.72 0.83 -15.60
N ARG A 93 -6.31 0.18 -16.63
CA ARG A 93 -5.66 0.04 -17.92
C ARG A 93 -5.65 1.38 -18.65
N ILE A 94 -4.50 2.04 -18.63
CA ILE A 94 -4.19 3.17 -19.51
C ILE A 94 -4.19 2.61 -20.93
N ALA A 95 -5.16 3.01 -21.76
CA ALA A 95 -5.08 2.76 -23.19
C ALA A 95 -3.90 3.56 -23.75
N SER A 96 -2.96 2.88 -24.40
CA SER A 96 -1.85 3.53 -25.10
C SER A 96 -2.31 4.19 -26.39
#